data_AF-A0A1D1VMY7-F1
#
_entry.id   AF-A0A1D1VMY7-F1
#
_cell.length_a   1.000
_cell.length_b   1.000
_cell.length_c   1.000
_cell.angle_alpha   90.00
_cell.angle_beta   90.00
_cell.angle_gamma   90.00
#
_symmetry.space_group_name_H-M   'P 1'
#
loop_
_entity.id
_entity.type
_entity.pdbx_description
1 polymer ?
#
loop_
_entity_poly.entity_id
_entity_poly.type
_entity_poly.pdbx_seq_one_letter_code
_entity_poly.pdbx_strand_id
1 'polypeptide(L)'
;MTFTYLLDSDVLGHYAYSVPLQTEPTNFAAGKKKLVAWFVSNCHTQSKREDVVKELQKYIQIDVYGKCGPLKCPRTSEASCNAMLRTDYKFYLAFENSICEDYVTEKFTNALANFVVPIAFNGANMTIFPSNSFINLEDYSSTEELAEYLKYLDKNDTAYNALMQWRYNSTLISSSGRFSPARGSWCQLCERLHDPGYRSTPYKDASQWFMNRGKCRSLQRPVRSSGSSDKVLRSP
;
A
#
# COMPACT_ATOMS: atom_id res chain seq x y z
N MET A 1 -15.77 7.39 -21.75
CA MET A 1 -14.77 7.89 -20.78
C MET A 1 -14.78 7.02 -19.54
N THR A 2 -13.63 6.50 -19.14
CA THR A 2 -13.46 5.68 -17.92
C THR A 2 -12.84 6.49 -16.79
N PHE A 3 -13.31 6.26 -15.56
CA PHE A 3 -12.77 6.90 -14.38
C PHE A 3 -12.64 5.86 -13.26
N THR A 4 -11.49 5.17 -13.24
CA THR A 4 -11.26 4.03 -12.34
C THR A 4 -9.81 4.05 -11.82
N TYR A 5 -9.46 3.13 -10.93
CA TYR A 5 -8.09 2.99 -10.43
C TYR A 5 -7.11 2.43 -11.48
N LEU A 6 -7.59 1.89 -12.61
CA LEU A 6 -6.71 1.29 -13.62
C LEU A 6 -5.86 2.37 -14.28
N LEU A 7 -4.55 2.11 -14.43
CA LEU A 7 -3.60 3.10 -14.95
C LEU A 7 -3.84 3.49 -16.42
N ASP A 8 -4.61 2.70 -17.16
CA ASP A 8 -5.04 2.95 -18.54
C ASP A 8 -6.46 3.55 -18.65
N SER A 9 -7.06 3.95 -17.52
CA SER A 9 -8.30 4.72 -17.52
C SER A 9 -8.08 6.08 -18.18
N ASP A 10 -9.15 6.63 -18.76
CA ASP A 10 -9.14 8.00 -19.23
C ASP A 10 -8.75 8.92 -18.06
N VAL A 11 -9.55 8.96 -17.01
CA VAL A 11 -9.23 9.68 -15.78
C VAL A 11 -8.80 8.68 -14.71
N LEU A 12 -7.65 8.95 -14.10
CA LEU A 12 -7.08 8.05 -13.11
C LEU A 12 -7.67 8.32 -11.72
N GLY A 13 -8.47 7.40 -11.21
CA GLY A 13 -9.14 7.45 -9.90
C GLY A 13 -8.35 6.90 -8.75
N HIS A 14 -7.05 7.22 -8.67
CA HIS A 14 -6.26 6.89 -7.49
C HIS A 14 -6.46 7.89 -6.36
N TYR A 15 -6.28 7.38 -5.15
CA TYR A 15 -6.24 8.21 -3.97
C TYR A 15 -4.92 9.00 -3.95
N ALA A 16 -4.99 10.26 -4.40
CA ALA A 16 -3.90 11.20 -4.29
C ALA A 16 -3.72 11.62 -2.83
N TYR A 17 -2.51 11.44 -2.28
CA TYR A 17 -2.14 11.99 -0.98
C TYR A 17 -0.89 12.84 -1.14
N SER A 18 -0.86 13.97 -0.44
CA SER A 18 0.39 14.70 -0.25
C SER A 18 1.29 13.88 0.65
N VAL A 19 2.41 13.40 0.10
CA VAL A 19 3.46 12.78 0.91
C VAL A 19 4.56 13.80 1.17
N PRO A 20 4.80 14.17 2.44
CA PRO A 20 5.84 15.14 2.76
C PRO A 20 7.23 14.61 2.39
N LEU A 21 7.96 15.39 1.59
CA LEU A 21 9.39 15.21 1.36
C LEU A 21 10.18 15.78 2.55
N GLN A 22 11.46 15.40 2.65
CA GLN A 22 12.37 15.90 3.68
C GLN A 22 13.54 16.62 3.02
N THR A 23 14.00 17.69 3.66
CA THR A 23 15.20 18.43 3.27
C THR A 23 16.37 18.15 4.19
N GLU A 24 16.09 17.81 5.45
CA GLU A 24 17.11 17.56 6.48
C GLU A 24 17.27 16.07 6.80
N PRO A 25 18.50 15.61 7.09
CA PRO A 25 18.76 14.25 7.56
C PRO A 25 17.90 13.91 8.78
N THR A 26 17.10 12.84 8.69
CA THR A 26 16.15 12.43 9.72
C THR A 26 16.31 10.94 9.99
N ASN A 27 16.43 10.55 11.25
CA ASN A 27 16.26 9.14 11.64
C ASN A 27 14.77 8.83 11.78
N PHE A 28 14.17 8.25 10.75
CA PHE A 28 12.77 7.87 10.71
C PHE A 28 12.42 6.73 11.66
N ALA A 29 13.39 5.99 12.22
CA ALA A 29 13.15 4.98 13.24
C ALA A 29 13.08 5.56 14.65
N ALA A 30 13.65 6.75 14.87
CA ALA A 30 13.79 7.33 16.20
C ALA A 30 12.43 7.50 16.89
N GLY A 31 12.34 7.04 18.14
CA GLY A 31 11.13 7.16 18.97
C GLY A 31 10.04 6.13 18.70
N LYS A 32 10.07 5.41 17.56
CA LYS A 32 9.11 4.36 17.24
C LYS A 32 9.40 3.11 18.09
N LYS A 33 8.44 2.73 18.93
CA LYS A 33 8.57 1.60 19.88
C LYS A 33 7.75 0.38 19.48
N LYS A 34 6.83 0.53 18.53
CA LYS A 34 5.94 -0.51 18.06
C LYS A 34 6.29 -0.93 16.64
N LEU A 35 6.05 -2.21 16.35
CA LEU A 35 6.50 -2.80 15.10
C LEU A 35 5.50 -2.55 13.97
N VAL A 36 4.31 -3.16 14.05
CA VAL A 36 3.32 -3.14 12.97
C VAL A 36 1.94 -2.71 13.46
N ALA A 37 1.31 -1.77 12.76
CA ALA A 37 -0.10 -1.41 12.91
C ALA A 37 -0.92 -1.91 11.71
N TRP A 38 -2.19 -2.26 11.96
CA TRP A 38 -3.16 -2.56 10.90
C TRP A 38 -4.51 -1.95 11.22
N PHE A 39 -4.97 -0.98 10.41
CA PHE A 39 -6.30 -0.37 10.58
C PHE A 39 -7.29 -1.04 9.62
N VAL A 40 -8.27 -1.74 10.18
CA VAL A 40 -9.13 -2.64 9.41
C VAL A 40 -10.54 -2.72 9.97
N SER A 41 -11.52 -2.66 9.06
CA SER A 41 -12.95 -2.80 9.38
C SER A 41 -13.72 -3.76 8.49
N ASN A 42 -13.13 -4.21 7.38
CA ASN A 42 -13.66 -5.29 6.56
C ASN A 42 -12.87 -6.58 6.84
N CYS A 43 -13.53 -7.53 7.50
CA CYS A 43 -12.92 -8.74 8.07
C CYS A 43 -13.10 -9.99 7.19
N HIS A 44 -13.79 -9.86 6.05
CA HIS A 44 -14.03 -10.95 5.12
C HIS A 44 -13.77 -10.43 3.72
N THR A 45 -12.55 -10.64 3.22
CA THR A 45 -12.12 -10.06 1.95
C THR A 45 -11.88 -11.13 0.89
N GLN A 46 -11.98 -10.73 -0.38
CA GLN A 46 -11.62 -11.60 -1.49
C GLN A 46 -10.13 -11.99 -1.42
N SER A 47 -9.29 -11.05 -0.99
CA SER A 47 -7.86 -11.26 -0.82
C SER A 47 -7.50 -12.21 0.31
N LYS A 48 -8.42 -12.57 1.22
CA LYS A 48 -8.11 -13.36 2.43
C LYS A 48 -6.96 -12.79 3.26
N ARG A 49 -6.82 -11.46 3.26
CA ARG A 49 -5.76 -10.76 3.99
C ARG A 49 -5.83 -11.03 5.49
N GLU A 50 -7.02 -11.31 6.02
CA GLU A 50 -7.23 -11.69 7.41
C GLU A 50 -6.51 -12.98 7.78
N ASP A 51 -6.47 -13.96 6.88
CA ASP A 51 -5.79 -15.24 7.09
C ASP A 51 -4.27 -15.05 7.04
N VAL A 52 -3.79 -14.22 6.11
CA VAL A 52 -2.37 -13.83 6.00
C VAL A 52 -1.91 -13.13 7.28
N VAL A 53 -2.67 -12.17 7.79
CA VAL A 53 -2.31 -11.45 9.02
C VAL A 53 -2.31 -12.41 10.21
N LYS A 54 -3.31 -13.30 10.30
CA LYS A 54 -3.36 -14.32 11.36
C LYS A 54 -2.13 -15.23 11.34
N GLU A 55 -1.62 -15.60 10.16
CA GLU A 55 -0.38 -16.36 10.03
C GLU A 55 0.83 -15.53 10.47
N LEU A 56 0.94 -14.29 10.00
CA LEU A 56 2.03 -13.39 10.35
C LEU A 56 2.09 -13.07 11.86
N GLN A 57 0.94 -13.00 12.53
CA GLN A 57 0.81 -12.79 13.98
C GLN A 57 1.45 -13.91 14.82
N LYS A 58 1.73 -15.09 14.25
CA LYS A 58 2.48 -16.15 14.95
C LYS A 58 3.94 -15.77 15.18
N TYR A 59 4.49 -14.88 14.35
CA TYR A 59 5.92 -14.58 14.31
C TYR A 59 6.26 -13.18 14.85
N ILE A 60 5.34 -12.22 14.75
CA ILE A 60 5.50 -10.84 15.20
C ILE A 60 4.22 -10.27 15.80
N GLN A 61 4.37 -9.28 16.69
CA GLN A 61 3.23 -8.52 17.19
C GLN A 61 2.67 -7.57 16.12
N ILE A 62 1.36 -7.62 15.93
CA ILE A 62 0.60 -6.74 15.03
C ILE A 62 -0.56 -6.16 15.81
N ASP A 63 -0.55 -4.84 16.00
CA ASP A 63 -1.61 -4.11 16.67
C ASP A 63 -2.76 -3.84 15.67
N VAL A 64 -3.91 -4.48 15.90
CA VAL A 64 -5.06 -4.44 14.99
C VAL A 64 -6.13 -3.48 15.51
N TYR A 65 -6.34 -2.39 14.77
CA TYR A 65 -7.32 -1.35 15.08
C TYR A 65 -8.56 -1.46 14.19
N GLY A 66 -9.74 -1.30 14.77
CA GLY A 66 -11.00 -1.19 14.04
C GLY A 66 -12.01 -2.29 14.41
N LYS A 67 -12.78 -2.77 13.44
CA LYS A 67 -13.82 -3.78 13.68
C LYS A 67 -13.27 -5.21 13.74
N CYS A 68 -12.12 -5.46 13.12
CA CYS A 68 -11.52 -6.80 13.06
C CYS A 68 -10.47 -7.04 14.15
N GLY A 69 -10.32 -6.12 15.10
CA GLY A 69 -9.32 -6.20 16.17
C GLY A 69 -9.78 -5.54 17.45
N PRO A 70 -9.02 -5.74 18.54
CA PRO A 70 -9.38 -5.25 19.86
C PRO A 70 -9.18 -3.73 20.01
N LEU A 71 -8.23 -3.14 19.28
CA LEU A 71 -7.89 -1.72 19.39
C LEU A 71 -8.86 -0.87 18.56
N LYS A 72 -8.98 0.42 18.92
CA LYS A 72 -9.95 1.34 18.30
C LYS A 72 -9.26 2.52 17.66
N CYS A 73 -9.65 2.76 16.41
CA CYS A 73 -9.36 3.98 15.67
C CYS A 73 -10.62 4.35 14.87
N PRO A 74 -11.64 4.96 15.50
CA PRO A 74 -12.83 5.40 14.78
C PRO A 74 -12.47 6.58 13.86
N ARG A 75 -13.28 6.79 12.80
CA ARG A 75 -13.07 7.91 11.86
C ARG A 75 -13.06 9.29 12.53
N THR A 76 -13.81 9.46 13.62
CA THR A 76 -13.81 10.68 14.42
C THR A 76 -12.45 10.99 15.07
N SER A 77 -11.55 10.00 15.16
CA SER A 77 -10.24 10.10 15.78
C SER A 77 -9.10 9.90 14.77
N GLU A 78 -9.39 9.95 13.46
CA GLU A 78 -8.43 9.66 12.39
C GLU A 78 -7.13 10.47 12.52
N ALA A 79 -7.22 11.77 12.81
CA ALA A 79 -6.05 12.62 13.01
C ALA A 79 -5.13 12.12 14.13
N SER A 80 -5.71 11.76 15.28
CA SER A 80 -4.96 11.21 16.42
C SER A 80 -4.36 9.84 16.12
N CYS A 81 -5.07 9.00 15.35
CA CYS A 81 -4.54 7.71 14.94
C CYS A 81 -3.40 7.84 13.94
N ASN A 82 -3.48 8.80 13.01
CA ASN A 82 -2.41 9.08 12.06
C ASN A 82 -1.18 9.65 12.76
N ALA A 83 -1.36 10.50 13.78
CA ALA A 83 -0.28 10.97 14.64
C ALA A 83 0.39 9.80 15.38
N MET A 84 -0.41 8.94 16.02
CA MET A 84 0.07 7.73 16.70
C MET A 84 0.79 6.78 15.74
N LEU A 85 0.23 6.56 14.54
CA LEU A 85 0.85 5.73 13.50
C LEU A 85 2.25 6.28 13.15
N ARG A 86 2.35 7.60 12.98
CA ARG A 86 3.60 8.29 12.69
C ARG A 86 4.62 8.20 13.82
N THR A 87 4.22 8.33 15.08
CA THR A 87 5.18 8.39 16.19
C THR A 87 5.58 7.02 16.70
N ASP A 88 4.67 6.04 16.66
CA ASP A 88 4.84 4.82 17.43
C ASP A 88 5.29 3.65 16.57
N TYR A 89 4.92 3.60 15.28
CA TYR A 89 5.07 2.40 14.44
C TYR A 89 6.09 2.53 13.33
N LYS A 90 6.89 1.47 13.12
CA LYS A 90 7.79 1.33 11.97
C LYS A 90 7.08 0.91 10.69
N PHE A 91 6.09 0.02 10.80
CA PHE A 91 5.39 -0.56 9.65
C PHE A 91 3.87 -0.44 9.75
N TYR A 92 3.23 -0.39 8.58
CA TYR A 92 1.78 -0.39 8.45
C TYR A 92 1.33 -1.42 7.40
N LEU A 93 0.38 -2.29 7.75
CA LEU A 93 -0.19 -3.23 6.79
C LEU A 93 -1.15 -2.52 5.84
N ALA A 94 -0.68 -2.24 4.63
CA ALA A 94 -1.45 -1.66 3.54
C ALA A 94 -2.10 -2.76 2.66
N PHE A 95 -2.70 -3.76 3.31
CA PHE A 95 -3.26 -4.92 2.62
C PHE A 95 -4.61 -4.59 1.99
N GLU A 96 -4.76 -4.87 0.69
CA GLU A 96 -5.98 -4.58 -0.04
C GLU A 96 -7.06 -5.64 0.16
N ASN A 97 -8.32 -5.22 0.00
CA ASN A 97 -9.46 -6.13 0.11
C ASN A 97 -9.52 -7.15 -1.05
N SER A 98 -8.88 -6.81 -2.16
CA SER A 98 -8.85 -7.58 -3.40
C SER A 98 -7.46 -7.47 -4.02
N ILE A 99 -7.01 -8.54 -4.68
CA ILE A 99 -5.73 -8.57 -5.38
C ILE A 99 -6.02 -8.35 -6.85
N CYS A 100 -5.99 -7.10 -7.29
CA CYS A 100 -6.31 -6.70 -8.66
C CYS A 100 -5.18 -5.88 -9.27
N GLU A 101 -5.06 -5.94 -10.59
CA GLU A 101 -4.18 -5.08 -11.40
C GLU A 101 -4.38 -3.63 -10.98
N ASP A 102 -3.29 -2.89 -10.79
CA ASP A 102 -3.25 -1.48 -10.39
C ASP A 102 -4.03 -1.07 -9.13
N TYR A 103 -4.63 -2.00 -8.38
CA TYR A 103 -5.47 -1.65 -7.24
C TYR A 103 -4.65 -1.29 -6.01
N VAL A 104 -4.47 0.03 -5.79
CA VAL A 104 -3.87 0.62 -4.58
C VAL A 104 -4.78 1.72 -4.06
N THR A 105 -5.06 1.66 -2.75
CA THR A 105 -6.00 2.56 -2.07
C THR A 105 -5.32 3.49 -1.07
N GLU A 106 -6.14 4.22 -0.30
CA GLU A 106 -5.69 5.10 0.79
C GLU A 106 -4.79 4.41 1.81
N LYS A 107 -4.89 3.09 1.97
CA LYS A 107 -4.13 2.35 2.99
C LYS A 107 -2.62 2.50 2.75
N PHE A 108 -2.19 2.39 1.50
CA PHE A 108 -0.79 2.47 1.13
C PHE A 108 -0.27 3.90 1.25
N THR A 109 -1.01 4.85 0.67
CA THR A 109 -0.63 6.25 0.67
C THR A 109 -0.73 6.90 2.05
N ASN A 110 -1.64 6.46 2.92
CA ASN A 110 -1.72 6.93 4.31
C ASN A 110 -0.48 6.54 5.11
N ALA A 111 0.11 5.36 4.88
CA ALA A 111 1.38 4.99 5.50
C ALA A 111 2.51 5.93 5.03
N LEU A 112 2.61 6.14 3.72
CA LEU A 112 3.60 7.05 3.14
C LEU A 112 3.44 8.49 3.65
N ALA A 113 2.21 8.99 3.76
CA ALA A 113 1.92 10.33 4.29
C ALA A 113 2.29 10.48 5.79
N ASN A 114 2.34 9.37 6.53
CA ASN A 114 2.62 9.36 7.96
C ASN A 114 4.01 8.84 8.34
N PHE A 115 4.98 8.86 7.43
CA PHE A 115 6.37 8.46 7.74
C PHE A 115 6.47 7.03 8.30
N VAL A 116 5.66 6.12 7.75
CA VAL A 116 5.66 4.69 8.08
C VAL A 116 5.88 3.89 6.79
N VAL A 117 6.67 2.81 6.86
CA VAL A 117 6.89 1.93 5.71
C VAL A 117 5.64 1.07 5.49
N PRO A 118 4.93 1.19 4.36
CA PRO A 118 3.83 0.28 4.06
C PRO A 118 4.35 -1.11 3.72
N ILE A 119 3.66 -2.12 4.24
CA ILE A 119 3.76 -3.50 3.78
C ILE A 119 2.56 -3.75 2.87
N ALA A 120 2.83 -3.94 1.58
CA ALA A 120 1.83 -4.12 0.54
C ALA A 120 1.42 -5.60 0.43
N PHE A 121 0.13 -5.81 0.23
CA PHE A 121 -0.42 -7.06 -0.28
C PHE A 121 -1.57 -6.69 -1.24
N ASN A 122 -1.23 -6.60 -2.52
CA ASN A 122 -2.10 -6.14 -3.59
C ASN A 122 -1.68 -6.80 -4.93
N GLY A 123 -2.39 -6.49 -6.01
CA GLY A 123 -2.04 -6.99 -7.36
C GLY A 123 -1.49 -5.90 -8.28
N ALA A 124 -1.05 -4.78 -7.72
CA ALA A 124 -0.74 -3.57 -8.47
C ALA A 124 0.68 -3.59 -9.04
N ASN A 125 0.88 -2.87 -10.14
CA ASN A 125 2.21 -2.58 -10.61
C ASN A 125 2.88 -1.54 -9.68
N MET A 126 3.68 -2.04 -8.73
CA MET A 126 4.31 -1.19 -7.71
C MET A 126 5.48 -0.32 -8.22
N THR A 127 5.88 -0.46 -9.49
CA THR A 127 6.93 0.40 -10.12
C THR A 127 6.52 1.87 -10.23
N ILE A 128 5.22 2.17 -10.05
CA ILE A 128 4.70 3.53 -10.01
C ILE A 128 5.04 4.27 -8.69
N PHE A 129 5.50 3.53 -7.68
CA PHE A 129 5.98 4.09 -6.41
C PHE A 129 7.51 4.11 -6.38
N PRO A 130 8.12 4.96 -5.55
CA PRO A 130 9.57 5.04 -5.45
C PRO A 130 10.15 3.68 -5.05
N SER A 131 11.22 3.27 -5.71
CA SER A 131 11.91 2.03 -5.36
C SER A 131 12.35 2.06 -3.90
N ASN A 132 12.33 0.89 -3.25
CA ASN A 132 12.66 0.71 -1.84
C ASN A 132 11.80 1.55 -0.85
N SER A 133 10.63 2.06 -1.26
CA SER A 133 9.74 2.84 -0.36
C SER A 133 8.74 2.01 0.43
N PHE A 134 8.66 0.71 0.15
CA PHE A 134 7.68 -0.23 0.71
C PHE A 134 8.27 -1.63 0.76
N ILE A 135 7.56 -2.53 1.43
CA ILE A 135 7.84 -3.97 1.46
C ILE A 135 6.66 -4.66 0.78
N ASN A 136 6.89 -5.51 -0.21
CA ASN A 136 5.83 -6.31 -0.82
C ASN A 136 5.81 -7.70 -0.21
N LEU A 137 4.66 -8.14 0.32
CA LEU A 137 4.51 -9.48 0.88
C LEU A 137 4.86 -10.57 -0.14
N GLU A 138 4.54 -10.36 -1.42
CA GLU A 138 4.73 -11.37 -2.46
C GLU A 138 6.20 -11.59 -2.87
N ASP A 139 7.12 -10.76 -2.36
CA ASP A 139 8.56 -10.93 -2.58
C ASP A 139 9.17 -11.98 -1.62
N TYR A 140 8.39 -12.47 -0.65
CA TYR A 140 8.82 -13.44 0.36
C TYR A 140 8.18 -14.80 0.13
N SER A 141 8.92 -15.87 0.43
CA SER A 141 8.44 -17.25 0.31
C SER A 141 7.42 -17.63 1.39
N SER A 142 7.40 -16.93 2.53
CA SER A 142 6.48 -17.16 3.64
C SER A 142 6.28 -15.91 4.52
N THR A 143 5.23 -15.91 5.35
CA THR A 143 5.05 -14.88 6.38
C THR A 143 6.13 -14.93 7.46
N GLU A 144 6.74 -16.10 7.69
CA GLU A 144 7.86 -16.24 8.63
C GLU A 144 9.09 -15.47 8.14
N GLU A 145 9.45 -15.65 6.86
CA GLU A 145 10.56 -14.93 6.24
C GLU A 145 10.33 -13.41 6.25
N LEU A 146 9.10 -12.97 5.93
CA LEU A 146 8.73 -11.56 6.07
C LEU A 146 8.91 -11.09 7.52
N ALA A 147 8.42 -11.85 8.51
CA ALA A 147 8.55 -11.50 9.91
C ALA A 147 10.00 -11.40 10.38
N GLU A 148 10.88 -12.28 9.90
CA GLU A 148 12.33 -12.21 10.16
C GLU A 148 12.94 -10.93 9.58
N TYR A 149 12.58 -10.57 8.35
CA TYR A 149 13.05 -9.33 7.73
C TYR A 149 12.56 -8.09 8.50
N LEU A 150 11.31 -8.07 8.95
CA LEU A 150 10.77 -6.98 9.77
C LEU A 150 11.50 -6.85 11.11
N LYS A 151 11.85 -7.97 11.76
CA LYS A 151 12.68 -7.99 12.98
C LYS A 151 14.10 -7.49 12.73
N TYR A 152 14.68 -7.80 11.57
CA TYR A 152 15.99 -7.26 11.18
C TYR A 152 15.95 -5.74 11.05
N LEU A 153 14.96 -5.20 10.33
CA LEU A 153 14.78 -3.76 10.17
C LEU A 153 14.45 -3.06 11.48
N ASP A 154 13.72 -3.72 12.39
CA ASP A 154 13.43 -3.18 13.71
C ASP A 154 14.70 -2.95 14.54
N LYS A 155 15.67 -3.87 14.45
CA LYS A 155 16.94 -3.81 15.17
C LYS A 155 18.03 -3.03 14.43
N ASN A 156 17.80 -2.64 13.19
CA ASN A 156 18.78 -1.98 12.33
C ASN A 156 18.21 -0.69 11.75
N ASP A 157 18.39 0.40 12.48
CA ASP A 157 17.95 1.73 12.06
C ASP A 157 18.56 2.13 10.71
N THR A 158 19.82 1.79 10.42
CA THR A 158 20.43 2.11 9.12
C THR A 158 19.66 1.44 7.98
N ALA A 159 19.34 0.15 8.11
CA ALA A 159 18.59 -0.58 7.10
C ALA A 159 17.14 -0.08 6.98
N TYR A 160 16.48 0.23 8.10
CA TYR A 160 15.15 0.84 8.08
C TYR A 160 15.14 2.22 7.39
N ASN A 161 16.09 3.09 7.72
CA ASN A 161 16.20 4.42 7.13
C ASN A 161 16.55 4.37 5.64
N ALA A 162 17.19 3.30 5.16
CA ALA A 162 17.42 3.10 3.73
C ALA A 162 16.09 3.03 2.94
N LEU A 163 15.02 2.47 3.54
CA LEU A 163 13.68 2.41 2.93
C LEU A 163 12.96 3.78 2.87
N MET A 164 13.50 4.80 3.54
CA MET A 164 12.92 6.14 3.58
C MET A 164 13.73 7.17 2.78
N GLN A 165 14.85 6.78 2.16
CA GLN A 165 15.74 7.69 1.43
C GLN A 165 15.05 8.39 0.24
N TRP A 166 14.07 7.73 -0.37
CA TRP A 166 13.28 8.31 -1.46
C TRP A 166 12.59 9.63 -1.07
N ARG A 167 12.36 9.88 0.23
CA ARG A 167 11.75 11.12 0.74
C ARG A 167 12.59 12.37 0.48
N TYR A 168 13.87 12.21 0.17
CA TYR A 168 14.74 13.33 -0.20
C TYR A 168 14.64 13.70 -1.67
N ASN A 169 14.21 12.78 -2.57
CA ASN A 169 14.42 12.93 -4.01
C ASN A 169 13.30 12.37 -4.92
N SER A 170 12.08 12.13 -4.45
CA SER A 170 11.04 11.53 -5.30
C SER A 170 10.05 12.52 -5.92
N THR A 171 10.01 12.53 -7.26
CA THR A 171 9.13 13.38 -8.09
C THR A 171 7.73 12.78 -8.31
N LEU A 172 7.55 11.46 -8.16
CA LEU A 172 6.31 10.76 -8.50
C LEU A 172 5.14 11.08 -7.55
N ILE A 173 5.45 11.39 -6.29
CA ILE A 173 4.49 11.72 -5.22
C ILE A 173 4.52 13.22 -4.87
N SER A 174 5.19 14.04 -5.69
CA SER A 174 5.22 15.49 -5.49
C SER A 174 3.89 16.14 -5.90
N SER A 175 3.73 17.42 -5.57
CA SER A 175 2.64 18.29 -6.03
C SER A 175 2.53 18.44 -7.56
N SER A 176 3.44 17.86 -8.35
CA SER A 176 3.38 17.83 -9.82
C SER A 176 3.37 16.42 -10.42
N GLY A 177 3.41 15.36 -9.61
CA GLY A 177 3.39 13.97 -10.08
C GLY A 177 2.01 13.49 -10.52
N ARG A 178 1.95 12.30 -11.16
CA ARG A 178 0.67 11.65 -11.59
C ARG A 178 -0.32 11.43 -10.45
N PHE A 179 0.15 11.43 -9.21
CA PHE A 179 -0.63 11.25 -7.98
C PHE A 179 -0.75 12.53 -7.15
N SER A 180 -0.46 13.69 -7.75
CA SER A 180 -0.52 14.98 -7.06
C SER A 180 -1.95 15.34 -6.66
N PRO A 181 -2.18 15.80 -5.42
CA PRO A 181 -3.46 16.37 -5.02
C PRO A 181 -3.75 17.72 -5.69
N ALA A 182 -2.72 18.43 -6.20
CA ALA A 182 -2.86 19.76 -6.82
C ALA A 182 -3.58 19.74 -8.18
N ARG A 183 -3.58 18.59 -8.88
CA ARG A 183 -4.41 18.32 -10.05
C ARG A 183 -5.13 16.99 -9.87
N GLY A 184 -5.91 16.91 -8.80
CA GLY A 184 -6.68 15.72 -8.46
C GLY A 184 -7.59 15.25 -9.59
N SER A 185 -7.96 13.97 -9.55
CA SER A 185 -8.67 13.28 -10.63
C SER A 185 -9.97 13.96 -11.06
N TRP A 186 -10.68 14.63 -10.14
CA TRP A 186 -11.90 15.38 -10.44
C TRP A 186 -11.65 16.65 -11.28
N CYS A 187 -10.52 17.33 -11.08
CA CYS A 187 -10.13 18.45 -11.93
C CYS A 187 -9.78 17.97 -13.34
N GLN A 188 -9.04 16.86 -13.46
CA GLN A 188 -8.72 16.26 -14.77
C GLN A 188 -9.99 15.81 -15.50
N LEU A 189 -10.96 15.25 -14.78
CA LEU A 189 -12.27 14.94 -15.34
C LEU A 189 -12.96 16.20 -15.88
N CYS A 190 -13.00 17.26 -15.08
CA CYS A 190 -13.60 18.54 -15.46
C CYS A 190 -12.93 19.12 -16.71
N GLU A 191 -11.60 19.16 -16.77
CA GLU A 191 -10.84 19.63 -17.92
C GLU A 191 -11.19 18.84 -19.19
N ARG A 192 -11.24 17.51 -19.12
CA ARG A 192 -11.57 16.65 -20.27
C ARG A 192 -13.01 16.77 -20.74
N LEU A 193 -13.95 17.00 -19.82
CA LEU A 193 -15.35 17.24 -20.16
C LEU A 193 -15.56 18.57 -20.89
N HIS A 194 -14.71 19.57 -20.63
CA HIS A 194 -14.77 20.88 -21.27
C HIS A 194 -13.83 21.01 -22.49
N ASP A 195 -13.03 19.99 -22.81
CA ASP A 195 -12.18 19.98 -24.00
C ASP A 195 -12.95 19.45 -25.22
N PRO A 196 -13.31 20.31 -26.20
CA PRO A 196 -14.05 19.89 -27.39
C PRO A 196 -13.23 18.98 -28.31
N GLY A 197 -11.90 18.94 -28.16
CA GLY A 197 -10.98 18.08 -28.90
C GLY A 197 -10.82 16.69 -28.27
N TYR A 198 -11.19 16.52 -27.01
CA TYR A 198 -11.02 15.25 -26.32
C TYR A 198 -11.96 14.17 -26.87
N ARG A 199 -11.43 12.96 -27.05
CA ARG A 199 -12.17 11.79 -27.54
C ARG A 199 -11.87 10.61 -26.62
N SER A 200 -12.87 10.18 -25.86
CA SER A 200 -12.74 8.95 -25.06
C SER A 200 -13.04 7.72 -25.93
N THR A 201 -12.40 6.61 -25.60
CA THR A 201 -12.73 5.31 -26.21
C THR A 201 -14.18 4.93 -25.89
N PRO A 202 -15.02 4.61 -26.91
CA PRO A 202 -16.34 4.06 -26.67
C PRO A 202 -16.23 2.58 -26.30
N TYR A 203 -16.76 2.20 -25.13
CA TYR A 203 -16.82 0.82 -24.67
C TYR A 203 -18.22 0.26 -24.92
N LYS A 204 -18.31 -0.90 -25.59
CA LYS A 204 -19.59 -1.61 -25.77
C LYS A 204 -20.17 -2.07 -24.44
N ASP A 205 -19.30 -2.57 -23.56
CA ASP A 205 -19.62 -2.95 -22.19
C ASP A 205 -18.48 -2.49 -21.28
N ALA A 206 -18.72 -1.40 -20.55
CA ALA A 206 -17.75 -0.83 -19.63
C ALA A 206 -17.50 -1.74 -18.41
N SER A 207 -18.49 -2.53 -17.99
CA SER A 207 -18.35 -3.47 -16.87
C SER A 207 -17.45 -4.64 -17.27
N GLN A 208 -17.69 -5.23 -18.44
CA GLN A 208 -16.85 -6.30 -18.96
C GLN A 208 -15.40 -5.82 -19.19
N TRP A 209 -15.21 -4.63 -19.76
CA TRP A 209 -13.88 -4.03 -19.88
C TRP A 209 -13.20 -3.92 -18.52
N PHE A 210 -13.88 -3.36 -17.52
CA PHE A 210 -13.33 -3.15 -16.18
C PHE A 210 -12.94 -4.49 -15.53
N MET A 211 -13.82 -5.49 -15.58
CA MET A 211 -13.55 -6.82 -15.01
C MET A 211 -12.38 -7.52 -15.71
N ASN A 212 -12.31 -7.45 -17.04
CA ASN A 212 -11.23 -8.05 -17.82
C ASN A 212 -9.89 -7.36 -17.58
N ARG A 213 -9.89 -6.03 -17.41
CA ARG A 213 -8.68 -5.27 -17.17
C ARG A 213 -8.18 -5.38 -15.74
N GLY A 214 -9.08 -5.41 -14.76
CA GLY A 214 -8.74 -5.49 -13.34
C GLY A 214 -8.07 -6.80 -12.93
N LYS A 215 -8.24 -7.89 -13.69
CA LYS A 215 -7.55 -9.19 -13.49
C LYS A 215 -7.50 -9.63 -12.01
N CYS A 216 -8.59 -9.42 -11.29
CA CYS A 216 -8.64 -9.69 -9.86
C CYS A 216 -8.48 -11.19 -9.60
N ARG A 217 -7.52 -11.56 -8.76
CA ARG A 217 -7.29 -12.95 -8.35
C ARG A 217 -7.63 -13.16 -6.88
N SER A 218 -8.10 -14.37 -6.58
CA SER A 218 -8.17 -14.88 -5.21
C SER A 218 -6.84 -15.50 -4.83
N LEU A 219 -6.54 -15.56 -3.53
CA LEU A 219 -5.39 -16.31 -3.02
C LEU A 219 -5.52 -17.77 -3.49
N GLN A 220 -4.63 -18.19 -4.40
CA GLN A 220 -4.70 -19.54 -4.99
C GLN A 220 -4.21 -20.62 -4.01
N ARG A 221 -3.45 -20.25 -2.96
CA ARG A 221 -2.98 -21.13 -1.88
C ARG A 221 -2.80 -20.34 -0.58
N PRO A 222 -3.01 -20.93 0.61
CA PRO A 222 -2.57 -20.34 1.87
C PRO A 222 -1.07 -20.04 1.78
N VAL A 223 -0.62 -18.91 2.33
CA VAL A 223 0.82 -18.67 2.53
C VAL A 223 1.34 -19.87 3.31
N ARG A 224 2.27 -20.64 2.70
CA ARG A 224 2.70 -21.93 3.23
C ARG A 224 3.28 -21.71 4.63
N SER A 225 2.71 -22.39 5.63
CA SER A 225 3.39 -22.60 6.91
C SER A 225 4.67 -23.39 6.63
N SER A 226 5.77 -23.01 7.27
CA SER A 226 7.08 -23.68 7.14
C SER A 226 6.94 -25.19 7.29
N GLY A 227 7.14 -25.92 6.19
CA GLY A 227 6.96 -27.38 6.15
C GLY A 227 7.08 -28.06 4.78
N SER A 228 7.28 -27.32 3.68
CA SER A 228 7.50 -27.95 2.36
C SER A 228 8.63 -27.23 1.63
N SER A 229 9.82 -27.83 1.73
CA SER A 229 11.03 -27.43 1.02
C SER A 229 10.94 -27.79 -0.45
N ASP A 230 10.50 -26.85 -1.29
CA ASP A 230 10.82 -26.87 -2.72
C ASP A 230 11.61 -25.61 -3.03
N LYS A 231 12.95 -25.76 -3.06
CA LYS A 231 13.87 -24.73 -3.52
C LYS A 231 13.65 -24.51 -5.01
N VAL A 232 13.06 -23.39 -5.40
CA VAL A 232 13.24 -22.84 -6.75
C VAL A 232 14.44 -21.92 -6.70
N LEU A 233 15.60 -22.45 -7.07
CA LEU A 233 16.80 -21.69 -7.39
C LEU A 233 16.47 -20.66 -8.47
N ARG A 234 16.76 -19.38 -8.20
CA ARG A 234 17.10 -18.42 -9.24
C ARG A 234 18.53 -17.96 -8.99
N SER A 235 19.39 -18.29 -9.95
CA SER A 235 20.79 -17.90 -10.02
C SER A 235 20.93 -16.50 -10.66
N PRO A 236 22.14 -15.94 -10.63
CA PRO A 236 22.49 -14.64 -10.05
C PRO A 236 21.93 -13.40 -10.79
#